data_AF-A0A3D0H4T8-F1
#
_entry.id   AF-A0A3D0H4T8-F1
#
_cell.length_a   1.000
_cell.length_b   1.000
_cell.length_c   1.000
_cell.angle_alpha   90.00
_cell.angle_beta   90.00
_cell.angle_gamma   90.00
#
_symmetry.space_group_name_H-M   'P 1'
#
loop_
_entity.id
_entity.type
_entity.pdbx_description
1 polymer ?
#
loop_
_entity_poly.entity_id
_entity_poly.type
_entity_poly.pdbx_seq_one_letter_code
_entity_poly.pdbx_strand_id
1 'polypeptide(L)' 'DVTFQVDSGNRTILMRSASRIGYWDLGVNRRRLEAIRAAFDSKCR' A
#
# COMPACT_ATOMS: atom_id res chain seq x y z
N ASP A 1 0.34 4.51 -10.10
CA ASP A 1 -0.08 3.15 -10.40
C ASP A 1 0.52 2.21 -9.36
N VAL A 2 -0.25 1.27 -8.82
CA VAL A 2 0.18 0.43 -7.67
C VAL A 2 -0.36 -1.00 -7.83
N THR A 3 0.45 -1.99 -7.49
CA THR A 3 0.08 -3.41 -7.53
C THR A 3 0.06 -4.00 -6.13
N PHE A 4 -0.97 -4.78 -5.83
CA PHE A 4 -1.11 -5.51 -4.57
C PHE A 4 -1.01 -7.01 -4.83
N GLN A 5 -0.24 -7.70 -3.99
CA GLN A 5 -0.11 -9.14 -3.99
C GLN A 5 -0.43 -9.66 -2.59
N VAL A 6 -1.32 -10.65 -2.50
CA VAL A 6 -1.65 -11.29 -1.24
C VAL A 6 -0.77 -12.52 -1.08
N ASP A 7 0.10 -12.50 -0.08
CA ASP A 7 0.86 -13.65 0.35
C ASP A 7 0.13 -14.32 1.51
N SER A 8 -0.61 -15.38 1.19
CA SER A 8 -1.42 -16.12 2.16
C SER A 8 -0.56 -16.92 3.15
N GLY A 9 0.65 -17.33 2.76
CA GLY A 9 1.59 -18.06 3.61
C GLY A 9 2.06 -17.23 4.82
N ASN A 10 2.44 -15.98 4.59
CA ASN A 10 2.87 -15.05 5.64
C ASN A 10 1.78 -14.08 6.09
N ARG A 11 0.52 -14.32 5.68
CA ARG A 11 -0.65 -13.47 5.99
C ARG A 11 -0.38 -11.99 5.74
N THR A 12 0.34 -11.68 4.67
CA THR A 12 0.85 -10.34 4.38
C THR A 12 0.40 -9.90 3.00
N ILE A 13 0.00 -8.64 2.88
CA ILE A 13 -0.29 -8.02 1.59
C ILE A 13 0.92 -7.20 1.19
N LEU A 14 1.62 -7.62 0.13
CA LEU A 14 2.73 -6.88 -0.45
C LEU A 14 2.18 -5.82 -1.41
N MET A 15 2.62 -4.59 -1.23
CA MET A 15 2.32 -3.49 -2.15
C MET A 15 3.59 -3.09 -2.89
N ARG A 16 3.50 -2.96 -4.22
CA ARG A 16 4.54 -2.39 -5.07
C ARG A 16 4.01 -1.13 -5.77
N SER A 17 4.67 -0.01 -5.56
CA SER A 17 4.39 1.22 -6.30
C SER A 17 5.04 1.11 -7.67
N ALA A 18 4.25 1.15 -8.75
CA ALA A 18 4.77 1.34 -10.10
C ALA A 18 5.15 2.82 -10.27
N SER A 19 6.25 3.20 -9.63
CA SER A 19 6.84 4.54 -9.79
C SER A 19 7.47 4.60 -11.17
N ARG A 20 6.81 5.30 -12.11
CA ARG A 20 7.42 5.63 -13.40
C ARG A 20 8.60 6.56 -13.12
N ILE A 21 9.79 6.21 -13.63
CA ILE A 21 11.02 7.00 -13.48
C ILE A 21 10.71 8.44 -13.90
N GLY A 22 10.93 9.40 -12.99
CA GLY A 22 10.69 10.83 -13.21
C GLY A 22 9.46 11.43 -12.52
N TYR A 23 8.53 10.63 -11.96
CA TYR A 23 7.42 11.14 -11.18
C TYR A 23 7.73 11.08 -9.68
N TRP A 24 8.16 12.21 -9.12
CA TRP A 24 8.25 12.40 -7.67
C TRP A 24 6.84 12.49 -7.10
N ASP A 25 6.28 11.34 -6.71
CA ASP A 25 4.95 11.25 -6.12
C ASP A 25 4.87 11.91 -4.73
N LEU A 26 5.94 12.57 -4.25
CA LEU A 26 6.03 13.28 -2.95
C LEU A 26 5.50 12.48 -1.75
N GLY A 27 5.55 11.15 -1.84
CA GLY A 27 5.03 10.25 -0.81
C GLY A 27 3.49 10.09 -0.81
N VAL A 28 2.78 10.47 -1.87
CA VAL A 28 1.33 10.28 -2.01
C VAL A 28 0.95 8.80 -1.91
N ASN A 29 1.70 7.90 -2.54
CA ASN A 29 1.50 6.46 -2.44
C ASN A 29 1.77 5.94 -1.02
N ARG A 30 2.74 6.51 -0.30
CA ARG A 30 2.97 6.19 1.12
C ARG A 30 1.78 6.64 1.97
N ARG A 31 1.31 7.88 1.81
CA ARG A 31 0.15 8.41 2.53
C ARG A 31 -1.12 7.58 2.27
N ARG A 32 -1.34 7.15 1.03
CA ARG A 32 -2.46 6.26 0.68
C ARG A 32 -2.35 4.91 1.38
N LEU A 33 -1.15 4.33 1.43
CA LEU A 33 -0.93 3.05 2.13
C LEU A 33 -1.17 3.17 3.63
N GLU A 34 -0.71 4.25 4.26
CA GLU A 34 -0.95 4.52 5.68
C GLU A 34 -2.44 4.68 5.99
N ALA A 35 -3.18 5.40 5.15
CA ALA A 35 -4.64 5.55 5.30
C ALA A 35 -5.37 4.20 5.18
N ILE A 36 -4.97 3.34 4.24
CA ILE A 36 -5.54 1.99 4.09
C ILE A 36 -5.23 1.16 5.34
N ARG A 37 -3.98 1.17 5.84
CA ARG A 37 -3.61 0.48 7.08
C ARG A 37 -4.47 0.92 8.27
N ALA A 38 -4.62 2.23 8.47
CA ALA A 38 -5.46 2.77 9.54
C ALA A 38 -6.94 2.35 9.40
N ALA A 39 -7.48 2.34 8.18
CA ALA A 39 -8.85 1.90 7.93
C ALA A 39 -9.06 0.41 8.27
N PHE A 40 -8.11 -0.46 7.89
CA PHE A 40 -8.17 -1.88 8.25
C PHE A 40 -8.04 -2.12 9.75
N ASP A 41 -7.15 -1.40 10.42
CA ASP A 41 -7.00 -1.47 11.88
C ASP A 41 -8.28 -1.02 12.60
N SER A 42 -8.91 0.05 12.12
CA SER A 42 -10.18 0.55 12.67
C SER A 42 -11.38 -0.38 12.43
N LYS A 43 -11.38 -1.14 11.33
CA LYS A 43 -12.49 -2.04 10.96
C LYS A 43 -12.42 -3.41 11.62
N CYS A 44 -11.25 -3.84 12.08
CA CYS A 44 -11.08 -5.10 12.81
C CYS A 44 -11.26 -4.94 14.33
N ARG A 45 -11.79 -3.81 14.79
CA ARG A 45 -12.09 -3.54 16.19
C ARG A 45 -13.51 -3.97 16.58
#